data_AF-A0A958R0A4-F1
#
_entry.id   AF-A0A958R0A4-F1
#
_cell.length_a   1.000
_cell.length_b   1.000
_cell.length_c   1.000
_cell.angle_alpha   90.00
_cell.angle_beta   90.00
_cell.angle_gamma   90.00
#
_symmetry.space_group_name_H-M   'P 1'
#
loop_
_entity.id
_entity.type
_entity.pdbx_description
1 polymer ?
#
loop_
_entity_poly.entity_id
_entity_poly.type
_entity_poly.pdbx_seq_one_letter_code
_entity_poly.pdbx_strand_id
1 'polypeptide(L)'
;EGGNSDLAALVTLSLSGGAGLSGNWVPHDEQRNLLPTYNRLGMGALTNSNVDRTEFGGGPFVDSSKVLAGIRTGSTPSTRDKTAFVGVCVVSQDDSSNNKFDITGMAAKAGLEGSLLKNLGTQNTETGTKHQYAFVQPPSPLTVGRYDDIVSALGVAGSLNKLSQTQKGRLFKMVEELSTSQARRIASYSGGTTLGNLIRCATGQNKELMNNSDPGTSPLNNAALSTAWNINNNTATNNRDFVFAAMVYNALKGNCGSINLELGGYDYHGNPRTTTDARDLQAGETIGRILESFAIMGKPGLVYVCSDGAVGSVISDTQEAQFQSDRGGGGSAMIFAYHPNGRPRTNGFQLGHFNSGQQADDKHFVGGSPQVAAAVVFANYLSLSGRLDLFDTRILSTGQLDEAVTIFKPV
;
A
#
# COMPACT_ATOMS: atom_id res chain seq x y z
N GLU A 1 -3.05 -22.06 14.66
CA GLU A 1 -1.76 -21.60 14.11
C GLU A 1 -1.83 -21.73 12.59
N GLY A 2 -2.10 -20.66 11.87
CA GLY A 2 -2.30 -20.73 10.42
C GLY A 2 -2.42 -19.33 9.83
N GLY A 3 -1.53 -19.02 8.88
CA GLY A 3 -1.44 -17.71 8.24
C GLY A 3 -0.26 -16.87 8.71
N ASN A 4 0.96 -17.43 8.72
CA ASN A 4 2.17 -16.60 8.76
C ASN A 4 2.91 -16.85 7.46
N SER A 5 2.44 -16.23 6.37
CA SER A 5 3.31 -16.02 5.22
C SER A 5 4.49 -15.19 5.72
N ASP A 6 5.73 -15.60 5.46
CA ASP A 6 6.95 -14.80 5.76
C ASP A 6 7.03 -13.45 4.99
N LEU A 7 5.92 -13.04 4.39
CA LEU A 7 5.75 -11.85 3.60
C LEU A 7 5.45 -10.64 4.48
N ALA A 8 6.05 -9.50 4.14
CA ALA A 8 5.78 -8.22 4.78
C ALA A 8 4.35 -7.72 4.49
N ALA A 9 3.84 -6.81 5.33
CA ALA A 9 2.57 -6.15 5.03
C ALA A 9 2.68 -5.30 3.75
N LEU A 10 1.65 -5.32 2.91
CA LEU A 10 1.62 -4.56 1.66
C LEU A 10 0.49 -3.53 1.67
N VAL A 11 0.86 -2.26 1.55
CA VAL A 11 -0.06 -1.12 1.52
C VAL A 11 0.14 -0.32 0.24
N THR A 12 -0.85 -0.32 -0.65
CA THR A 12 -0.88 0.57 -1.81
C THR A 12 -1.63 1.84 -1.45
N LEU A 13 -1.02 3.00 -1.66
CA LEU A 13 -1.65 4.32 -1.52
C LEU A 13 -1.79 4.97 -2.90
N SER A 14 -3.02 5.07 -3.38
CA SER A 14 -3.33 5.76 -4.63
C SER A 14 -3.78 7.19 -4.35
N LEU A 15 -3.11 8.15 -4.99
CA LEU A 15 -3.45 9.57 -4.88
C LEU A 15 -4.57 9.99 -5.84
N SER A 16 -4.62 9.36 -7.03
CA SER A 16 -5.60 9.59 -8.10
C SER A 16 -5.81 11.05 -8.52
N GLY A 17 -5.33 11.40 -9.72
CA GLY A 17 -5.57 12.68 -10.37
C GLY A 17 -4.34 13.40 -10.93
N GLY A 18 -3.19 12.77 -11.13
CA GLY A 18 -2.03 13.50 -11.65
C GLY A 18 -1.27 14.28 -10.58
N ALA A 19 -1.03 13.63 -9.45
CA ALA A 19 -0.25 14.20 -8.36
C ALA A 19 1.18 14.56 -8.82
N GLY A 20 1.70 15.69 -8.35
CA GLY A 20 3.09 16.14 -8.56
C GLY A 20 4.12 15.36 -7.75
N LEU A 21 4.07 14.02 -7.76
CA LEU A 21 4.95 13.17 -6.96
C LEU A 21 6.42 13.41 -7.28
N SER A 22 6.73 13.57 -8.56
CA SER A 22 8.08 13.87 -9.05
C SER A 22 8.56 15.25 -8.64
N GLY A 23 7.73 16.09 -8.00
CA GLY A 23 8.06 17.41 -7.44
C GLY A 23 8.48 17.36 -5.97
N ASN A 24 8.39 16.20 -5.32
CA ASN A 24 8.70 16.01 -3.90
C ASN A 24 10.03 15.27 -3.67
N TRP A 25 10.36 14.33 -4.54
CA TRP A 25 11.64 13.61 -4.55
C TRP A 25 12.39 13.96 -5.84
N VAL A 26 13.72 13.94 -5.81
CA VAL A 26 14.56 14.46 -6.90
C VAL A 26 14.98 13.33 -7.84
N PRO A 27 14.36 13.21 -9.04
CA PRO A 27 14.81 12.25 -10.02
C PRO A 27 16.16 12.65 -10.62
N HIS A 28 16.99 11.64 -10.90
CA HIS A 28 18.32 11.79 -11.50
C HIS A 28 18.34 11.18 -12.92
N ASP A 29 19.37 11.54 -13.68
CA ASP A 29 19.64 10.95 -14.99
C ASP A 29 20.15 9.50 -14.89
N GLU A 30 20.42 8.90 -16.05
CA GLU A 30 20.94 7.53 -16.18
C GLU A 30 22.24 7.32 -15.39
N GLN A 31 23.12 8.33 -15.38
CA GLN A 31 24.39 8.32 -14.66
C GLN A 31 24.25 8.69 -13.17
N ARG A 32 23.02 8.86 -12.68
CA ARG A 32 22.67 9.27 -11.32
C ARG A 32 23.15 10.68 -10.96
N ASN A 33 23.31 11.55 -11.95
CA ASN A 33 23.53 12.98 -11.74
C ASN A 33 22.21 13.75 -11.72
N LEU A 34 22.24 14.95 -11.15
CA LEU A 34 21.11 15.87 -11.24
C LEU A 34 20.83 16.21 -12.71
N LEU A 35 19.54 16.33 -13.04
CA LEU A 35 19.13 16.82 -14.35
C LEU A 35 19.63 18.25 -14.57
N PRO A 36 19.84 18.68 -15.83
CA PRO A 36 20.26 20.06 -16.12
C PRO A 36 19.31 21.13 -15.57
N THR A 37 18.02 20.81 -15.43
CA THR A 37 17.00 21.70 -14.84
C THR A 37 15.78 20.88 -14.38
N TYR A 38 15.05 21.41 -13.41
CA TYR A 38 13.80 20.84 -12.85
C TYR A 38 12.60 21.80 -12.98
N ASN A 39 12.72 22.80 -13.85
CA ASN A 39 11.75 23.90 -14.00
C ASN A 39 10.35 23.49 -14.50
N ARG A 40 10.16 22.24 -14.95
CA ARG A 40 8.86 21.67 -15.36
C ARG A 40 8.30 20.67 -14.35
N LEU A 41 9.05 20.34 -13.30
CA LEU A 41 8.65 19.42 -12.23
C LEU A 41 8.23 20.15 -10.95
N GLY A 42 8.12 21.48 -10.99
CA GLY A 42 7.74 22.28 -9.84
C GLY A 42 8.83 22.43 -8.76
N MET A 43 10.10 22.20 -9.10
CA MET A 43 11.25 22.34 -8.18
C MET A 43 12.17 23.53 -8.49
N GLY A 44 11.95 24.24 -9.60
CA GLY A 44 12.78 25.38 -9.96
C GLY A 44 14.20 25.04 -10.42
N ALA A 45 15.13 25.96 -10.19
CA ALA A 45 16.55 25.81 -10.45
C ALA A 45 17.24 25.03 -9.31
N LEU A 46 16.79 23.79 -9.10
CA LEU A 46 17.28 22.92 -8.05
C LEU A 46 18.78 22.62 -8.22
N THR A 47 19.53 22.77 -7.14
CA THR A 47 20.93 22.31 -7.04
C THR A 47 21.09 21.36 -5.86
N ASN A 48 22.27 20.77 -5.68
CA ASN A 48 22.52 19.85 -4.56
C ASN A 48 22.27 20.46 -3.18
N SER A 49 22.35 21.79 -3.00
CA SER A 49 22.04 22.44 -1.72
C SER A 49 20.55 22.41 -1.37
N ASN A 50 19.67 22.17 -2.34
CA ASN A 50 18.23 22.10 -2.17
C ASN A 50 17.72 20.66 -1.98
N VAL A 51 18.63 19.69 -1.83
CA VAL A 51 18.28 18.27 -1.71
C VAL A 51 18.50 17.80 -0.28
N ASP A 52 17.41 17.49 0.40
CA ASP A 52 17.40 16.86 1.72
C ASP A 52 17.67 15.35 1.56
N ARG A 53 18.75 14.87 2.19
CA ARG A 53 19.15 13.46 2.25
C ARG A 53 19.23 12.94 3.70
N THR A 54 18.56 13.61 4.63
CA THR A 54 18.63 13.28 6.06
C THR A 54 17.80 12.06 6.44
N GLU A 55 16.78 11.74 5.65
CA GLU A 55 15.81 10.69 5.94
C GLU A 55 16.02 9.45 5.05
N PHE A 56 15.47 8.32 5.47
CA PHE A 56 15.35 7.08 4.69
C PHE A 56 16.65 6.48 4.12
N GLY A 57 17.79 6.76 4.74
CA GLY A 57 19.09 6.27 4.26
C GLY A 57 19.76 7.13 3.21
N GLY A 58 19.29 8.36 2.99
CA GLY A 58 19.86 9.25 1.97
C GLY A 58 18.95 9.44 0.76
N GLY A 59 17.67 9.11 0.90
CA GLY A 59 16.67 9.33 -0.15
C GLY A 59 16.66 10.82 -0.55
N PRO A 60 16.76 11.15 -1.86
CA PRO A 60 16.89 12.53 -2.29
C PRO A 60 15.52 13.20 -2.37
N PHE A 61 15.16 13.97 -1.36
CA PHE A 61 13.95 14.79 -1.32
C PHE A 61 14.27 16.26 -1.60
N VAL A 62 13.31 16.99 -2.15
CA VAL A 62 13.43 18.45 -2.20
C VAL A 62 13.31 18.99 -0.77
N ASP A 63 14.15 19.93 -0.39
CA ASP A 63 14.10 20.59 0.93
C ASP A 63 12.72 21.18 1.27
N SER A 64 11.99 21.65 0.24
CA SER A 64 10.63 22.17 0.33
C SER A 64 9.53 21.10 0.25
N SER A 65 9.88 19.80 0.20
CA SER A 65 8.92 18.71 0.02
C SER A 65 7.86 18.66 1.12
N LYS A 66 6.60 18.84 0.72
CA LYS A 66 5.47 18.74 1.63
C LYS A 66 5.12 17.30 1.98
N VAL A 67 5.37 16.36 1.07
CA VAL A 67 5.28 14.92 1.38
C VAL A 67 6.26 14.55 2.49
N LEU A 68 7.53 14.98 2.40
CA LEU A 68 8.52 14.71 3.45
C LEU A 68 8.13 15.35 4.78
N ALA A 69 7.67 16.61 4.75
CA ALA A 69 7.17 17.31 5.93
C ALA A 69 5.99 16.56 6.57
N GLY A 70 5.05 16.07 5.78
CA GLY A 70 3.93 15.28 6.27
C GLY A 70 4.37 13.96 6.90
N ILE A 71 5.33 13.25 6.28
CA ILE A 71 5.86 12.00 6.86
C ILE A 71 6.51 12.26 8.21
N ARG A 72 7.25 13.37 8.34
CA ARG A 72 7.87 13.79 9.62
C ARG A 72 6.82 14.08 10.70
N THR A 73 5.66 14.62 10.33
CA THR A 73 4.53 14.83 11.26
C THR A 73 3.84 13.52 11.63
N GLY A 74 3.66 12.60 10.67
CA GLY A 74 2.93 11.36 10.87
C GLY A 74 3.74 10.21 11.48
N SER A 75 5.06 10.34 11.63
CA SER A 75 5.94 9.28 12.12
C SER A 75 7.05 9.78 13.03
N THR A 76 7.52 8.93 13.93
CA THR A 76 8.66 9.25 14.81
C THR A 76 10.00 9.13 14.08
N PRO A 77 11.07 9.84 14.52
CA PRO A 77 12.40 9.70 13.93
C PRO A 77 12.93 8.26 13.94
N SER A 78 12.65 7.49 14.99
CA SER A 78 13.07 6.08 15.09
C SER A 78 12.41 5.18 14.04
N THR A 79 11.15 5.46 13.66
CA THR A 79 10.45 4.76 12.57
C THR A 79 11.11 5.09 11.23
N ARG A 80 11.36 6.38 10.96
CA ARG A 80 12.02 6.82 9.72
C ARG A 80 13.43 6.28 9.62
N ASP A 81 14.13 6.15 10.74
CA ASP A 81 15.46 5.57 10.81
C ASP A 81 15.49 4.09 10.42
N LYS A 82 14.37 3.38 10.49
CA LYS A 82 14.24 1.98 10.05
C LYS A 82 13.55 1.82 8.70
N THR A 83 13.33 2.93 7.99
CA THR A 83 12.66 2.95 6.70
C THR A 83 13.66 3.28 5.59
N ALA A 84 13.55 2.61 4.45
CA ALA A 84 14.28 2.89 3.22
C ALA A 84 13.34 3.48 2.16
N PHE A 85 13.87 4.33 1.28
CA PHE A 85 13.13 4.95 0.19
C PHE A 85 13.71 4.58 -1.17
N VAL A 86 12.84 4.32 -2.15
CA VAL A 86 13.21 4.21 -3.57
C VAL A 86 12.12 4.87 -4.42
N GLY A 87 12.51 5.82 -5.27
CA GLY A 87 11.66 6.40 -6.30
C GLY A 87 11.60 5.52 -7.55
N VAL A 88 10.48 5.51 -8.25
CA VAL A 88 10.30 4.79 -9.52
C VAL A 88 9.97 5.81 -10.60
N CYS A 89 10.86 5.98 -11.56
CA CYS A 89 10.63 6.80 -12.74
C CYS A 89 9.78 6.02 -13.75
N VAL A 90 8.54 6.42 -13.96
CA VAL A 90 7.63 5.72 -14.88
C VAL A 90 6.60 6.68 -15.47
N VAL A 91 6.38 6.59 -16.78
CA VAL A 91 5.30 7.33 -17.43
C VAL A 91 3.94 6.79 -16.99
N SER A 92 2.98 7.68 -16.77
CA SER A 92 1.57 7.31 -16.52
C SER A 92 0.69 7.91 -17.61
N GLN A 93 -0.47 7.29 -17.85
CA GLN A 93 -1.51 7.89 -18.69
C GLN A 93 -2.30 8.87 -17.84
N ASP A 94 -2.47 10.10 -18.32
CA ASP A 94 -3.24 11.10 -17.61
C ASP A 94 -4.75 10.77 -17.70
N ASP A 95 -5.48 11.02 -16.61
CA ASP A 95 -6.92 10.79 -16.48
C ASP A 95 -7.40 9.39 -16.90
N SER A 96 -6.62 8.34 -16.60
CA SER A 96 -6.90 7.00 -17.09
C SER A 96 -6.84 5.91 -16.03
N SER A 97 -7.99 5.26 -15.82
CA SER A 97 -8.06 4.02 -15.05
C SER A 97 -7.30 2.84 -15.70
N ASN A 98 -6.75 3.00 -16.91
CA ASN A 98 -5.95 1.98 -17.59
C ASN A 98 -4.52 1.86 -17.06
N ASN A 99 -4.11 2.72 -16.14
CA ASN A 99 -2.81 2.61 -15.49
C ASN A 99 -2.70 1.31 -14.68
N LYS A 100 -1.86 0.39 -15.17
CA LYS A 100 -1.64 -0.95 -14.61
C LYS A 100 -0.64 -0.98 -13.45
N PHE A 101 -0.88 -0.15 -12.42
CA PHE A 101 0.02 -0.06 -11.27
C PHE A 101 -0.25 -1.08 -10.17
N ASP A 102 -1.41 -1.75 -10.17
CA ASP A 102 -1.78 -2.59 -9.04
C ASP A 102 -1.03 -3.93 -8.98
N ILE A 103 -0.47 -4.23 -7.81
CA ILE A 103 0.35 -5.41 -7.52
C ILE A 103 -0.36 -6.43 -6.62
N THR A 104 -1.60 -6.20 -6.22
CA THR A 104 -2.30 -7.01 -5.22
C THR A 104 -2.52 -8.44 -5.69
N GLY A 105 -2.79 -8.66 -6.98
CA GLY A 105 -2.96 -10.00 -7.55
C GLY A 105 -1.65 -10.79 -7.55
N MET A 106 -0.51 -10.13 -7.76
CA MET A 106 0.80 -10.78 -7.68
C MET A 106 1.14 -11.15 -6.23
N ALA A 107 0.84 -10.27 -5.27
CA ALA A 107 1.03 -10.54 -3.86
C ALA A 107 0.14 -11.70 -3.36
N ALA A 108 -1.14 -11.74 -3.76
CA ALA A 108 -2.04 -12.85 -3.43
C ALA A 108 -1.53 -14.17 -4.01
N LYS A 109 -1.07 -14.18 -5.27
CA LYS A 109 -0.47 -15.37 -5.90
C LYS A 109 0.81 -15.85 -5.19
N ALA A 110 1.59 -14.93 -4.62
CA ALA A 110 2.76 -15.26 -3.80
C ALA A 110 2.38 -15.80 -2.39
N GLY A 111 1.09 -15.84 -2.06
CA GLY A 111 0.60 -16.40 -0.80
C GLY A 111 0.34 -15.36 0.29
N LEU A 112 0.28 -14.06 -0.05
CA LEU A 112 -0.21 -13.02 0.87
C LEU A 112 -1.74 -13.13 0.97
N GLU A 113 -2.22 -14.03 1.82
CA GLU A 113 -3.64 -14.27 2.07
C GLU A 113 -3.98 -13.95 3.53
N GLY A 114 -5.13 -13.30 3.73
CA GLY A 114 -5.64 -13.00 5.05
C GLY A 114 -6.23 -14.22 5.75
N SER A 115 -6.02 -14.32 7.06
CA SER A 115 -6.60 -15.40 7.87
C SER A 115 -8.13 -15.29 8.03
N LEU A 116 -8.68 -14.07 7.94
CA LEU A 116 -10.09 -13.78 8.24
C LEU A 116 -10.81 -13.05 7.10
N LEU A 117 -10.11 -12.18 6.39
CA LEU A 117 -10.63 -11.25 5.40
C LEU A 117 -9.94 -11.45 4.06
N LYS A 118 -10.65 -11.12 2.99
CA LYS A 118 -10.05 -10.91 1.67
C LYS A 118 -9.19 -9.63 1.68
N ASN A 119 -8.53 -9.34 0.56
CA ASN A 119 -7.89 -8.05 0.35
C ASN A 119 -8.90 -6.91 0.59
N LEU A 120 -8.43 -5.79 1.16
CA LEU A 120 -9.29 -4.65 1.48
C LEU A 120 -9.03 -3.50 0.50
N GLY A 121 -10.08 -2.85 0.03
CA GLY A 121 -10.02 -1.68 -0.84
C GLY A 121 -11.00 -0.60 -0.40
N THR A 122 -10.79 0.65 -0.82
CA THR A 122 -11.71 1.75 -0.52
C THR A 122 -12.65 2.07 -1.68
N GLN A 123 -12.35 1.60 -2.90
CA GLN A 123 -13.18 1.77 -4.08
C GLN A 123 -13.84 0.45 -4.48
N ASN A 124 -15.04 0.54 -5.07
CA ASN A 124 -15.76 -0.61 -5.59
C ASN A 124 -15.27 -0.98 -7.01
N THR A 125 -14.01 -1.42 -7.11
CA THR A 125 -13.33 -1.83 -8.35
C THR A 125 -12.65 -3.19 -8.16
N GLU A 126 -12.16 -3.80 -9.24
CA GLU A 126 -11.48 -5.11 -9.17
C GLU A 126 -10.24 -5.10 -8.27
N THR A 127 -9.55 -3.96 -8.16
CA THR A 127 -8.32 -3.78 -7.36
C THR A 127 -8.55 -3.03 -6.05
N GLY A 128 -9.72 -2.40 -5.87
CA GLY A 128 -10.01 -1.58 -4.70
C GLY A 128 -9.49 -0.14 -4.78
N THR A 129 -8.85 0.25 -5.89
CA THR A 129 -8.46 1.63 -6.26
C THR A 129 -8.86 1.93 -7.71
N LYS A 130 -8.56 3.13 -8.23
CA LYS A 130 -8.80 3.46 -9.65
C LYS A 130 -7.86 2.74 -10.65
N HIS A 131 -6.82 2.07 -10.18
CA HIS A 131 -5.82 1.42 -11.04
C HIS A 131 -6.22 0.02 -11.50
N GLN A 132 -5.75 -0.39 -12.68
CA GLN A 132 -5.85 -1.77 -13.15
C GLN A 132 -4.74 -2.65 -12.58
N TYR A 133 -5.01 -3.96 -12.51
CA TYR A 133 -4.01 -4.95 -12.14
C TYR A 133 -2.91 -5.08 -13.19
N ALA A 134 -1.69 -5.34 -12.74
CA ALA A 134 -0.54 -5.47 -13.63
C ALA A 134 -0.58 -6.79 -14.44
N PHE A 135 -0.16 -7.89 -13.82
CA PHE A 135 -0.01 -9.19 -14.52
C PHE A 135 -1.02 -10.25 -14.07
N VAL A 136 -1.50 -10.15 -12.83
CA VAL A 136 -2.37 -11.16 -12.22
C VAL A 136 -3.61 -10.47 -11.71
N GLN A 137 -4.79 -10.97 -12.12
CA GLN A 137 -6.05 -10.47 -11.61
C GLN A 137 -6.16 -10.78 -10.11
N PRO A 138 -6.39 -9.79 -9.24
CA PRO A 138 -6.57 -10.02 -7.82
C PRO A 138 -7.92 -10.68 -7.51
N PRO A 139 -8.01 -11.40 -6.38
CA PRO A 139 -9.32 -11.77 -5.84
C PRO A 139 -10.10 -10.50 -5.50
N SER A 140 -11.40 -10.46 -5.80
CA SER A 140 -12.24 -9.27 -5.58
C SER A 140 -12.14 -8.80 -4.13
N PRO A 141 -11.73 -7.53 -3.90
CA PRO A 141 -11.51 -7.01 -2.56
C PRO A 141 -12.84 -6.78 -1.83
N LEU A 142 -12.77 -6.73 -0.51
CA LEU A 142 -13.83 -6.16 0.31
C LEU A 142 -13.71 -4.63 0.24
N THR A 143 -14.73 -3.97 -0.31
CA THR A 143 -14.83 -2.50 -0.30
C THR A 143 -15.20 -2.03 1.11
N VAL A 144 -14.38 -1.18 1.70
CA VAL A 144 -14.54 -0.65 3.06
C VAL A 144 -14.87 0.84 2.98
N GLY A 145 -16.14 1.19 3.16
CA GLY A 145 -16.60 2.57 3.31
C GLY A 145 -16.76 2.98 4.78
N ARG A 146 -16.87 2.00 5.69
CA ARG A 146 -16.92 2.19 7.14
C ARG A 146 -16.33 0.96 7.85
N TYR A 147 -15.91 1.14 9.10
CA TYR A 147 -15.42 0.03 9.92
C TYR A 147 -16.42 -1.13 10.03
N ASP A 148 -17.73 -0.84 10.06
CA ASP A 148 -18.78 -1.85 10.14
C ASP A 148 -18.79 -2.81 8.95
N ASP A 149 -18.23 -2.43 7.79
CA ASP A 149 -18.11 -3.31 6.62
C ASP A 149 -17.12 -4.45 6.90
N ILE A 150 -16.03 -4.18 7.63
CA ILE A 150 -15.04 -5.18 8.06
C ILE A 150 -15.69 -6.15 9.06
N VAL A 151 -16.40 -5.62 10.05
CA VAL A 151 -17.10 -6.45 11.05
C VAL A 151 -18.18 -7.30 10.39
N SER A 152 -18.94 -6.72 9.45
CA SER A 152 -20.01 -7.43 8.73
C SER A 152 -19.48 -8.54 7.83
N ALA A 153 -18.29 -8.37 7.22
CA ALA A 153 -17.66 -9.39 6.40
C ALA A 153 -17.19 -10.62 7.21
N LEU A 154 -16.91 -10.43 8.51
CA LEU A 154 -16.56 -11.50 9.45
C LEU A 154 -17.79 -12.20 10.03
N GLY A 155 -18.92 -11.51 10.05
CA GLY A 155 -20.20 -12.10 10.40
C GLY A 155 -20.51 -13.25 9.45
N VAL A 156 -20.79 -14.43 9.99
CA VAL A 156 -21.28 -15.61 9.25
C VAL A 156 -22.72 -15.37 8.75
N ALA A 157 -22.90 -14.33 7.94
CA ALA A 157 -24.14 -13.55 7.88
C ALA A 157 -25.01 -13.82 6.65
N GLY A 158 -24.59 -14.69 5.73
CA GLY A 158 -25.49 -15.14 4.67
C GLY A 158 -26.50 -16.17 5.17
N SER A 159 -26.00 -17.22 5.84
CA SER A 159 -26.80 -18.42 6.18
C SER A 159 -27.20 -18.49 7.66
N LEU A 160 -26.40 -17.91 8.58
CA LEU A 160 -26.68 -17.97 10.02
C LEU A 160 -27.46 -16.75 10.52
N ASN A 161 -27.67 -15.70 9.72
CA ASN A 161 -28.54 -14.57 10.10
C ASN A 161 -30.00 -14.98 10.33
N LYS A 162 -30.41 -16.14 9.82
CA LYS A 162 -31.72 -16.74 10.10
C LYS A 162 -31.79 -17.49 11.43
N LEU A 163 -30.65 -17.66 12.11
CA LEU A 163 -30.55 -18.38 13.38
C LEU A 163 -30.48 -17.39 14.55
N SER A 164 -31.31 -17.59 15.56
CA SER A 164 -31.20 -16.93 16.86
C SER A 164 -29.85 -17.22 17.53
N GLN A 165 -29.45 -16.38 18.48
CA GLN A 165 -28.20 -16.54 19.25
C GLN A 165 -28.09 -17.93 19.90
N THR A 166 -29.22 -18.45 20.40
CA THR A 166 -29.32 -19.79 20.96
C THR A 166 -29.08 -20.89 19.92
N GLN A 167 -29.58 -20.72 18.69
CA GLN A 167 -29.40 -21.69 17.60
C GLN A 167 -27.95 -21.69 17.08
N LYS A 168 -27.33 -20.50 16.98
CA LYS A 168 -25.90 -20.38 16.65
C LYS A 168 -25.04 -21.09 17.70
N GLY A 169 -25.30 -20.83 18.99
CA GLY A 169 -24.58 -21.49 20.09
C GLY A 169 -24.72 -23.02 20.08
N ARG A 170 -25.90 -23.55 19.74
CA ARG A 170 -26.12 -25.00 19.60
C ARG A 170 -25.41 -25.60 18.39
N LEU A 171 -25.39 -24.90 17.26
CA LEU A 171 -24.68 -25.36 16.06
C LEU A 171 -23.17 -25.45 16.32
N PHE A 172 -22.58 -24.45 16.96
CA PHE A 172 -21.15 -24.48 17.29
C PHE A 172 -20.82 -25.50 18.37
N LYS A 173 -21.69 -25.70 19.37
CA LYS A 173 -21.52 -26.79 20.35
C LYS A 173 -21.60 -28.17 19.69
N MET A 174 -22.50 -28.36 18.73
CA MET A 174 -22.56 -29.56 17.92
C MET A 174 -21.25 -29.77 17.15
N VAL A 175 -20.70 -28.72 16.53
CA VAL A 175 -19.42 -28.78 15.81
C VAL A 175 -18.22 -29.07 16.73
N GLU A 176 -18.22 -28.52 17.94
CA GLU A 176 -17.21 -28.76 18.99
C GLU A 176 -17.26 -30.21 19.51
N GLU A 177 -18.44 -30.82 19.54
CA GLU A 177 -18.66 -32.21 19.96
C GLU A 177 -18.49 -33.23 18.81
N LEU A 178 -18.29 -32.79 17.56
CA LEU A 178 -18.00 -33.69 16.43
C LEU A 178 -16.55 -34.19 16.49
N SER A 179 -16.37 -35.50 16.53
CA SER A 179 -15.06 -36.11 16.30
C SER A 179 -14.58 -35.91 14.86
N THR A 180 -13.26 -35.99 14.65
CA THR A 180 -12.62 -35.84 13.33
C THR A 180 -13.17 -36.82 12.28
N SER A 181 -13.62 -38.00 12.70
CA SER A 181 -14.24 -39.01 11.83
C SER A 181 -15.68 -38.65 11.45
N GLN A 182 -16.44 -38.03 12.36
CA GLN A 182 -17.80 -37.55 12.09
C GLN A 182 -17.79 -36.30 11.19
N ALA A 183 -16.85 -35.38 11.41
CA ALA A 183 -16.65 -34.21 10.54
C ALA A 183 -16.31 -34.62 9.10
N ARG A 184 -15.45 -35.63 8.90
CA ARG A 184 -15.14 -36.18 7.57
C ARG A 184 -16.34 -36.84 6.90
N ARG A 185 -17.17 -37.58 7.66
CA ARG A 185 -18.42 -38.17 7.14
C ARG A 185 -19.43 -37.11 6.70
N ILE A 186 -19.53 -36.00 7.43
CA ILE A 186 -20.40 -34.88 7.07
C ILE A 186 -19.88 -34.17 5.81
N ALA A 187 -18.56 -34.02 5.68
CA ALA A 187 -17.93 -33.44 4.49
C ALA A 187 -18.14 -34.26 3.21
N SER A 188 -18.41 -35.57 3.33
CA SER A 188 -18.68 -36.47 2.19
C SER A 188 -20.12 -36.45 1.65
N TYR A 189 -21.06 -35.73 2.28
CA TYR A 189 -22.42 -35.54 1.75
C TYR A 189 -22.52 -34.32 0.82
N SER A 190 -23.52 -34.26 -0.06
CA SER A 190 -23.76 -33.10 -0.93
C SER A 190 -24.06 -31.85 -0.10
N GLY A 191 -23.20 -30.82 -0.18
CA GLY A 191 -23.21 -29.63 0.70
C GLY A 191 -22.20 -29.69 1.86
N GLY A 192 -21.53 -30.83 2.04
CA GLY A 192 -20.52 -31.08 3.07
C GLY A 192 -19.21 -30.33 2.89
N THR A 193 -18.90 -29.83 1.69
CA THR A 193 -17.72 -28.97 1.46
C THR A 193 -17.90 -27.58 2.07
N THR A 194 -19.09 -26.99 1.97
CA THR A 194 -19.43 -25.71 2.62
C THR A 194 -19.46 -25.84 4.13
N LEU A 195 -20.05 -26.93 4.64
CA LEU A 195 -20.06 -27.23 6.07
C LEU A 195 -18.68 -27.67 6.59
N GLY A 196 -17.86 -28.33 5.77
CA GLY A 196 -16.49 -28.71 6.07
C GLY A 196 -15.57 -27.48 6.17
N ASN A 197 -15.75 -26.50 5.27
CA ASN A 197 -15.10 -25.19 5.40
C ASN A 197 -15.59 -24.46 6.65
N LEU A 198 -16.90 -24.50 6.96
CA LEU A 198 -17.47 -23.91 8.17
C LEU A 198 -16.91 -24.56 9.46
N ILE A 199 -16.77 -25.89 9.48
CA ILE A 199 -16.20 -26.67 10.60
C ILE A 199 -14.70 -26.38 10.75
N ARG A 200 -13.96 -26.24 9.65
CA ARG A 200 -12.55 -25.86 9.67
C ARG A 200 -12.34 -24.41 10.12
N CYS A 201 -13.30 -23.53 9.83
CA CYS A 201 -13.39 -22.17 10.37
C CYS A 201 -14.00 -22.11 11.79
N ALA A 202 -14.50 -23.22 12.35
CA ALA A 202 -15.20 -23.26 13.64
C ALA A 202 -14.31 -23.60 14.84
N THR A 203 -13.00 -23.80 14.66
CA THR A 203 -12.08 -24.08 15.76
C THR A 203 -11.89 -22.83 16.63
N GLY A 204 -12.47 -22.84 17.84
CA GLY A 204 -12.13 -22.00 19.01
C GLY A 204 -12.42 -20.49 18.92
N GLN A 205 -12.05 -19.84 17.83
CA GLN A 205 -12.03 -18.37 17.70
C GLN A 205 -13.43 -17.77 17.54
N ASN A 206 -14.41 -18.51 17.04
CA ASN A 206 -15.79 -18.00 16.83
C ASN A 206 -16.57 -17.73 18.14
N LYS A 207 -16.19 -18.34 19.27
CA LYS A 207 -16.89 -18.11 20.55
C LYS A 207 -16.72 -16.67 21.05
N GLU A 208 -15.58 -16.04 20.73
CA GLU A 208 -15.31 -14.62 21.01
C GLU A 208 -15.96 -13.70 19.95
N LEU A 209 -15.93 -14.11 18.68
CA LEU A 209 -16.57 -13.39 17.55
C LEU A 209 -18.10 -13.27 17.68
N MET A 210 -18.74 -14.17 18.44
CA MET A 210 -20.19 -14.19 18.66
C MET A 210 -20.68 -13.27 19.80
N ASN A 211 -19.79 -12.87 20.71
CA ASN A 211 -20.14 -12.10 21.92
C ASN A 211 -19.50 -10.71 21.94
N ASN A 212 -18.39 -10.49 21.24
CA ASN A 212 -17.82 -9.15 21.08
C ASN A 212 -18.43 -8.43 19.88
N SER A 213 -18.84 -7.18 20.10
CA SER A 213 -19.14 -6.24 19.01
C SER A 213 -17.94 -5.98 18.10
N ASP A 214 -16.73 -6.29 18.57
CA ASP A 214 -15.49 -6.20 17.81
C ASP A 214 -14.73 -7.55 17.81
N PRO A 215 -14.54 -8.19 16.65
CA PRO A 215 -13.82 -9.45 16.51
C PRO A 215 -12.29 -9.36 16.69
N GLY A 216 -11.79 -8.32 17.36
CA GLY A 216 -10.35 -8.02 17.46
C GLY A 216 -9.80 -7.36 16.19
N THR A 217 -10.67 -6.70 15.42
CA THR A 217 -10.31 -6.01 14.17
C THR A 217 -10.29 -4.50 14.32
N SER A 218 -10.74 -3.95 15.45
CA SER A 218 -10.73 -2.51 15.66
C SER A 218 -9.30 -2.01 15.89
N PRO A 219 -8.90 -0.93 15.21
CA PRO A 219 -7.64 -0.25 15.50
C PRO A 219 -7.62 0.35 16.91
N LEU A 220 -8.78 0.56 17.54
CA LEU A 220 -8.90 1.06 18.92
C LEU A 220 -8.39 0.05 19.97
N ASN A 221 -8.22 -1.22 19.60
CA ASN A 221 -7.62 -2.24 20.48
C ASN A 221 -6.12 -2.02 20.71
N ASN A 222 -5.49 -1.12 19.96
CA ASN A 222 -4.11 -0.72 20.16
C ASN A 222 -4.04 0.80 20.40
N ALA A 223 -3.87 1.18 21.67
CA ALA A 223 -3.88 2.58 22.09
C ALA A 223 -2.80 3.43 21.41
N ALA A 224 -1.62 2.87 21.13
CA ALA A 224 -0.56 3.59 20.43
C ALA A 224 -0.94 3.86 18.97
N LEU A 225 -1.52 2.86 18.29
CA LEU A 225 -1.98 3.01 16.91
C LEU A 225 -3.16 3.97 16.82
N SER A 226 -4.16 3.85 17.71
CA SER A 226 -5.29 4.78 17.72
C SER A 226 -4.84 6.23 17.97
N THR A 227 -3.80 6.42 18.80
CA THR A 227 -3.19 7.74 19.04
C THR A 227 -2.48 8.26 17.79
N ALA A 228 -1.69 7.43 17.10
CA ALA A 228 -1.00 7.82 15.86
C ALA A 228 -1.97 8.27 14.75
N TRP A 229 -3.15 7.65 14.68
CA TRP A 229 -4.21 8.01 13.73
C TRP A 229 -5.20 9.05 14.25
N ASN A 230 -5.03 9.54 15.48
CA ASN A 230 -5.94 10.49 16.14
C ASN A 230 -7.42 10.02 16.15
N ILE A 231 -7.64 8.74 16.42
CA ILE A 231 -8.98 8.12 16.48
C ILE A 231 -9.30 7.66 17.91
N ASN A 232 -10.57 7.71 18.29
CA ASN A 232 -11.07 7.26 19.59
C ASN A 232 -12.49 6.67 19.47
N ASN A 233 -13.09 6.27 20.59
CA ASN A 233 -14.43 5.66 20.63
C ASN A 233 -15.54 6.57 20.08
N ASN A 234 -15.34 7.89 20.01
CA ASN A 234 -16.31 8.85 19.48
C ASN A 234 -16.07 9.17 18.00
N THR A 235 -14.96 8.70 17.42
CA THR A 235 -14.68 8.89 16.00
C THR A 235 -15.66 8.05 15.18
N ALA A 236 -16.37 8.67 14.24
CA ALA A 236 -17.34 7.98 13.40
C ALA A 236 -16.70 6.84 12.60
N THR A 237 -17.41 5.72 12.44
CA THR A 237 -16.90 4.50 11.76
C THR A 237 -16.65 4.71 10.26
N ASN A 238 -17.24 5.74 9.66
CA ASN A 238 -17.01 6.17 8.28
C ASN A 238 -15.98 7.31 8.16
N ASN A 239 -15.35 7.73 9.25
CA ASN A 239 -14.25 8.68 9.19
C ASN A 239 -13.07 8.03 8.44
N ARG A 240 -12.47 8.76 7.49
CA ARG A 240 -11.38 8.27 6.65
C ARG A 240 -10.20 7.72 7.47
N ASP A 241 -9.78 8.45 8.50
CA ASP A 241 -8.64 8.06 9.32
C ASP A 241 -8.96 6.79 10.14
N PHE A 242 -10.22 6.62 10.56
CA PHE A 242 -10.67 5.37 11.19
C PHE A 242 -10.62 4.21 10.20
N VAL A 243 -11.18 4.39 9.00
CA VAL A 243 -11.21 3.35 7.95
C VAL A 243 -9.79 2.92 7.58
N PHE A 244 -8.89 3.89 7.36
CA PHE A 244 -7.51 3.60 6.99
C PHE A 244 -6.75 2.93 8.13
N ALA A 245 -6.90 3.41 9.37
CA ALA A 245 -6.32 2.78 10.55
C ALA A 245 -6.79 1.34 10.70
N ALA A 246 -8.09 1.07 10.48
CA ALA A 246 -8.65 -0.27 10.56
C ALA A 246 -8.10 -1.20 9.48
N MET A 247 -8.00 -0.73 8.24
CA MET A 247 -7.42 -1.52 7.14
C MET A 247 -5.94 -1.85 7.42
N VAL A 248 -5.14 -0.86 7.83
CA VAL A 248 -3.71 -1.03 8.17
C VAL A 248 -3.55 -1.98 9.36
N TYR A 249 -4.35 -1.81 10.42
CA TYR A 249 -4.33 -2.69 11.59
C TYR A 249 -4.61 -4.14 11.22
N ASN A 250 -5.62 -4.38 10.38
CA ASN A 250 -5.98 -5.73 9.95
C ASN A 250 -4.91 -6.36 9.02
N ALA A 251 -4.25 -5.57 8.18
CA ALA A 251 -3.13 -6.05 7.37
C ALA A 251 -1.95 -6.50 8.25
N LEU A 252 -1.60 -5.70 9.26
CA LEU A 252 -0.49 -5.99 10.16
C LEU A 252 -0.78 -7.14 11.13
N LYS A 253 -2.05 -7.37 11.45
CA LYS A 253 -2.51 -8.56 12.18
C LYS A 253 -2.46 -9.84 11.35
N GLY A 254 -2.37 -9.74 10.01
CA GLY A 254 -2.57 -10.88 9.10
C GLY A 254 -4.03 -11.29 8.97
N ASN A 255 -4.97 -10.39 9.31
CA ASN A 255 -6.40 -10.64 9.14
C ASN A 255 -6.80 -10.55 7.67
N CYS A 256 -6.20 -9.62 6.91
CA CYS A 256 -6.32 -9.50 5.45
C CYS A 256 -4.96 -9.70 4.75
N GLY A 257 -4.97 -9.90 3.42
CA GLY A 257 -3.76 -10.04 2.61
C GLY A 257 -3.10 -8.68 2.32
N SER A 258 -3.46 -8.05 1.20
CA SER A 258 -3.03 -6.70 0.85
C SER A 258 -4.13 -5.67 1.09
N ILE A 259 -3.74 -4.41 1.25
CA ILE A 259 -4.69 -3.28 1.33
C ILE A 259 -4.39 -2.19 0.33
N ASN A 260 -5.47 -1.62 -0.20
CA ASN A 260 -5.45 -0.58 -1.21
C ASN A 260 -6.23 0.63 -0.71
N LEU A 261 -5.51 1.72 -0.43
CA LEU A 261 -6.04 2.96 0.12
C LEU A 261 -6.09 4.03 -0.97
N GLU A 262 -7.29 4.48 -1.31
CA GLU A 262 -7.48 5.64 -2.19
C GLU A 262 -7.62 6.92 -1.36
N LEU A 263 -6.67 7.84 -1.48
CA LEU A 263 -6.82 9.19 -0.91
C LEU A 263 -7.74 10.06 -1.78
N GLY A 264 -7.53 10.05 -3.10
CA GLY A 264 -8.34 10.78 -4.09
C GLY A 264 -8.24 12.31 -4.02
N GLY A 265 -8.50 12.97 -5.14
CA GLY A 265 -8.56 14.43 -5.21
C GLY A 265 -7.19 15.12 -5.29
N TYR A 266 -6.20 14.43 -5.87
CA TYR A 266 -4.86 14.95 -6.15
C TYR A 266 -4.72 15.41 -7.59
N ASP A 267 -5.81 15.99 -8.12
CA ASP A 267 -5.79 16.70 -9.39
C ASP A 267 -5.15 18.07 -9.23
N TYR A 268 -3.92 18.19 -9.73
CA TYR A 268 -3.09 19.39 -9.57
C TYR A 268 -3.24 20.32 -10.77
N HIS A 269 -3.85 19.87 -11.86
CA HIS A 269 -4.01 20.66 -13.07
C HIS A 269 -4.84 21.91 -12.79
N GLY A 270 -4.20 23.08 -12.94
CA GLY A 270 -4.86 24.38 -12.79
C GLY A 270 -5.17 24.77 -11.34
N ASN A 271 -4.79 23.94 -10.36
CA ASN A 271 -4.99 24.24 -8.95
C ASN A 271 -3.83 25.10 -8.39
N PRO A 272 -4.09 26.01 -7.43
CA PRO A 272 -3.05 26.83 -6.82
C PRO A 272 -2.01 25.96 -6.09
N ARG A 273 -0.75 26.42 -6.10
CA ARG A 273 0.34 25.69 -5.42
C ARG A 273 0.08 25.46 -3.93
N THR A 274 -0.58 26.41 -3.26
CA THR A 274 -0.98 26.29 -1.85
C THR A 274 -1.93 25.12 -1.61
N THR A 275 -2.85 24.85 -2.54
CA THR A 275 -3.78 23.73 -2.46
C THR A 275 -3.05 22.40 -2.69
N THR A 276 -2.18 22.34 -3.70
CA THR A 276 -1.43 21.11 -4.03
C THR A 276 -0.41 20.78 -2.93
N ASP A 277 0.25 21.78 -2.35
CA ASP A 277 1.16 21.62 -1.21
C ASP A 277 0.44 21.10 0.03
N ALA A 278 -0.78 21.57 0.31
CA ALA A 278 -1.60 21.05 1.40
C ALA A 278 -2.03 19.59 1.16
N ARG A 279 -2.27 19.20 -0.10
CA ARG A 279 -2.54 17.81 -0.47
C ARG A 279 -1.31 16.93 -0.29
N ASP A 280 -0.15 17.36 -0.77
CA ASP A 280 1.12 16.66 -0.56
C ASP A 280 1.43 16.47 0.94
N LEU A 281 1.15 17.48 1.77
CA LEU A 281 1.26 17.37 3.23
C LEU A 281 0.34 16.27 3.80
N GLN A 282 -0.93 16.23 3.38
CA GLN A 282 -1.89 15.21 3.81
C GLN A 282 -1.50 13.79 3.37
N ALA A 283 -0.98 13.65 2.14
CA ALA A 283 -0.44 12.38 1.66
C ALA A 283 0.76 11.94 2.51
N GLY A 284 1.68 12.86 2.78
CA GLY A 284 2.83 12.64 3.65
C GLY A 284 2.43 12.20 5.05
N GLU A 285 1.47 12.89 5.69
CA GLU A 285 0.93 12.53 7.00
C GLU A 285 0.36 11.11 7.01
N THR A 286 -0.38 10.75 5.96
CA THR A 286 -0.95 9.40 5.81
C THR A 286 0.14 8.34 5.67
N ILE A 287 1.17 8.58 4.83
CA ILE A 287 2.32 7.70 4.69
C ILE A 287 3.05 7.53 6.03
N GLY A 288 3.29 8.64 6.73
CA GLY A 288 3.91 8.65 8.06
C GLY A 288 3.15 7.78 9.05
N ARG A 289 1.82 7.95 9.15
CA ARG A 289 0.97 7.15 10.06
C ARG A 289 0.98 5.66 9.72
N ILE A 290 1.03 5.29 8.43
CA ILE A 290 1.17 3.90 7.99
C ILE A 290 2.52 3.33 8.46
N LEU A 291 3.62 4.04 8.23
CA LEU A 291 4.96 3.62 8.67
C LEU A 291 5.05 3.51 10.20
N GLU A 292 4.46 4.47 10.93
CA GLU A 292 4.40 4.43 12.38
C GLU A 292 3.58 3.23 12.88
N SER A 293 2.53 2.85 12.16
CA SER A 293 1.75 1.64 12.46
C SER A 293 2.60 0.37 12.31
N PHE A 294 3.48 0.30 11.30
CA PHE A 294 4.42 -0.81 11.15
C PHE A 294 5.35 -0.92 12.36
N ALA A 295 5.85 0.22 12.84
CA ALA A 295 6.72 0.28 14.00
C ALA A 295 6.00 -0.08 15.31
N ILE A 296 4.82 0.49 15.56
CA ILE A 296 3.99 0.20 16.73
C ILE A 296 3.67 -1.30 16.83
N MET A 297 3.42 -1.95 15.70
CA MET A 297 3.08 -3.37 15.65
C MET A 297 4.30 -4.30 15.48
N GLY A 298 5.49 -3.73 15.31
CA GLY A 298 6.73 -4.49 15.14
C GLY A 298 6.73 -5.41 13.92
N LYS A 299 6.10 -4.98 12.82
CA LYS A 299 5.95 -5.78 11.59
C LYS A 299 6.68 -5.14 10.42
N PRO A 300 7.35 -5.91 9.55
CA PRO A 300 7.89 -5.37 8.31
C PRO A 300 6.74 -5.00 7.36
N GLY A 301 6.94 -3.97 6.54
CA GLY A 301 5.92 -3.51 5.61
C GLY A 301 6.48 -2.67 4.49
N LEU A 302 5.78 -2.66 3.36
CA LEU A 302 6.06 -1.82 2.20
C LEU A 302 4.84 -0.95 1.91
N VAL A 303 5.09 0.36 1.79
CA VAL A 303 4.13 1.34 1.28
C VAL A 303 4.49 1.66 -0.15
N TYR A 304 3.56 1.39 -1.07
CA TYR A 304 3.67 1.72 -2.48
C TYR A 304 2.75 2.90 -2.81
N VAL A 305 3.32 4.04 -3.19
CA VAL A 305 2.56 5.25 -3.52
C VAL A 305 2.56 5.44 -5.03
N CYS A 306 1.37 5.55 -5.61
CA CYS A 306 1.18 5.77 -7.05
C CYS A 306 0.08 6.82 -7.31
N SER A 307 0.06 7.33 -8.54
CA SER A 307 -0.96 8.27 -9.00
C SER A 307 -1.41 7.93 -10.41
N ASP A 308 -2.63 8.35 -10.72
CA ASP A 308 -3.25 8.22 -12.04
C ASP A 308 -2.91 9.48 -12.84
N GLY A 309 -1.84 9.44 -13.61
CA GLY A 309 -1.28 10.58 -14.34
C GLY A 309 -0.13 11.29 -13.62
N ALA A 310 0.33 12.39 -14.20
CA ALA A 310 1.27 13.33 -13.61
C ALA A 310 1.01 14.75 -14.12
N VAL A 311 1.67 15.73 -13.49
CA VAL A 311 1.47 17.14 -13.82
C VAL A 311 2.80 17.85 -14.09
N GLY A 312 2.76 18.84 -14.96
CA GLY A 312 3.85 19.77 -15.25
C GLY A 312 3.58 21.14 -14.61
N SER A 313 4.63 21.75 -14.09
CA SER A 313 4.57 23.15 -13.65
C SER A 313 4.68 24.13 -14.81
N VAL A 314 4.27 25.37 -14.57
CA VAL A 314 4.81 26.51 -15.33
C VAL A 314 6.34 26.42 -15.32
N ILE A 315 6.97 26.73 -16.46
CA ILE A 315 8.42 26.79 -16.53
C ILE A 315 8.88 27.94 -15.64
N SER A 316 9.53 27.59 -14.53
CA SER A 316 10.00 28.56 -13.53
C SER A 316 11.24 28.03 -12.83
N ASP A 317 12.11 28.93 -12.39
CA ASP A 317 13.26 28.61 -11.55
C ASP A 317 12.91 28.62 -10.05
N THR A 318 11.64 28.81 -9.69
CA THR A 318 11.15 28.78 -8.30
C THR A 318 10.56 27.41 -7.94
N GLN A 319 10.75 26.98 -6.68
CA GLN A 319 10.12 25.77 -6.12
C GLN A 319 8.61 25.92 -5.86
N GLU A 320 8.07 27.13 -6.00
CA GLU A 320 6.65 27.46 -5.78
C GLU A 320 5.84 27.49 -7.09
N ALA A 321 6.46 27.06 -8.20
CA ALA A 321 5.83 27.06 -9.51
C ALA A 321 4.50 26.29 -9.49
N GLN A 322 3.44 26.93 -9.99
CA GLN A 322 2.11 26.33 -10.07
C GLN A 322 2.08 25.20 -11.11
N PHE A 323 1.37 24.13 -10.78
CA PHE A 323 1.05 23.03 -11.69
C PHE A 323 -0.04 23.47 -12.69
N GLN A 324 0.26 23.42 -13.98
CA GLN A 324 -0.57 24.05 -15.02
C GLN A 324 -1.12 23.07 -16.05
N SER A 325 -0.45 21.94 -16.29
CA SER A 325 -0.86 21.03 -17.38
C SER A 325 -0.57 19.59 -17.04
N ASP A 326 -1.45 18.69 -17.46
CA ASP A 326 -1.20 17.25 -17.40
C ASP A 326 0.07 16.88 -18.17
N ARG A 327 0.83 15.95 -17.59
CA ARG A 327 2.15 15.58 -18.07
C ARG A 327 2.52 14.18 -17.59
N GLY A 328 1.91 13.16 -18.19
CA GLY A 328 2.17 11.76 -17.90
C GLY A 328 3.64 11.34 -17.98
N GLY A 329 4.44 12.01 -18.82
CA GLY A 329 5.89 11.81 -18.88
C GLY A 329 6.64 12.21 -17.60
N GLY A 330 6.08 13.09 -16.78
CA GLY A 330 6.58 13.45 -15.45
C GLY A 330 6.16 12.45 -14.35
N GLY A 331 5.56 11.32 -14.73
CA GLY A 331 5.11 10.30 -13.80
C GLY A 331 6.22 9.76 -12.90
N SER A 332 5.83 9.45 -11.67
CA SER A 332 6.67 8.70 -10.74
C SER A 332 5.83 7.95 -9.73
N ALA A 333 6.44 6.94 -9.11
CA ALA A 333 5.91 6.24 -7.96
C ALA A 333 6.95 6.24 -6.83
N MET A 334 6.52 5.96 -5.60
CA MET A 334 7.43 5.90 -4.45
C MET A 334 7.25 4.60 -3.68
N ILE A 335 8.38 4.05 -3.21
CA ILE A 335 8.42 2.88 -2.36
C ILE A 335 9.04 3.29 -1.02
N PHE A 336 8.32 3.04 0.07
CA PHE A 336 8.84 3.12 1.43
C PHE A 336 8.85 1.72 2.05
N ALA A 337 10.02 1.23 2.43
CA ALA A 337 10.19 -0.10 3.00
C ALA A 337 10.65 0.01 4.45
N TYR A 338 9.84 -0.49 5.38
CA TYR A 338 10.15 -0.53 6.81
C TYR A 338 10.49 -1.95 7.25
N HIS A 339 11.46 -2.09 8.15
CA HIS A 339 11.70 -3.37 8.82
C HIS A 339 12.05 -3.17 10.31
N PRO A 340 11.43 -3.93 11.24
CA PRO A 340 11.59 -3.70 12.69
C PRO A 340 13.02 -3.94 13.19
N ASN A 341 13.75 -4.86 12.56
CA ASN A 341 15.13 -5.21 12.93
C ASN A 341 16.19 -4.20 12.46
N GLY A 342 15.83 -3.22 11.62
CA GLY A 342 16.77 -2.26 11.07
C GLY A 342 16.32 -1.76 9.71
N ARG A 343 16.97 -0.70 9.21
CA ARG A 343 16.68 -0.16 7.89
C ARG A 343 16.99 -1.21 6.81
N PRO A 344 16.06 -1.48 5.87
CA PRO A 344 16.37 -2.27 4.69
C PRO A 344 17.59 -1.71 3.95
N ARG A 345 18.49 -2.58 3.50
CA ARG A 345 19.66 -2.16 2.72
C ARG A 345 19.21 -1.76 1.33
N THR A 346 19.75 -0.67 0.79
CA THR A 346 19.53 -0.26 -0.59
C THR A 346 20.85 -0.19 -1.37
N ASN A 347 20.80 -0.45 -2.69
CA ASN A 347 21.92 -0.21 -3.61
C ASN A 347 21.72 1.08 -4.46
N GLY A 348 20.63 1.80 -4.21
CA GLY A 348 20.27 3.06 -4.87
C GLY A 348 18.94 3.60 -4.34
N PHE A 349 18.55 4.80 -4.77
CA PHE A 349 17.30 5.46 -4.35
C PHE A 349 16.33 5.66 -5.51
N GLN A 350 16.61 5.08 -6.69
CA GLN A 350 15.80 5.28 -7.87
C GLN A 350 15.84 4.07 -8.82
N LEU A 351 14.68 3.72 -9.36
CA LEU A 351 14.47 2.75 -10.42
C LEU A 351 14.08 3.48 -11.70
N GLY A 352 14.74 3.11 -12.81
CA GLY A 352 14.72 3.93 -14.03
C GLY A 352 15.39 5.29 -13.83
N HIS A 353 15.16 6.19 -14.77
CA HIS A 353 15.72 7.54 -14.74
C HIS A 353 14.90 8.54 -15.55
N PHE A 354 15.19 9.82 -15.34
CA PHE A 354 14.62 10.90 -16.13
C PHE A 354 15.62 11.35 -17.20
N ASN A 355 15.12 11.73 -18.37
CA ASN A 355 15.92 12.35 -19.42
C ASN A 355 16.04 13.87 -19.23
N SER A 356 16.84 14.53 -20.06
CA SER A 356 17.03 16.00 -20.04
C SER A 356 15.76 16.79 -20.33
N GLY A 357 14.73 16.13 -20.89
CA GLY A 357 13.39 16.68 -21.05
C GLY A 357 12.58 16.70 -19.76
N GLN A 358 13.12 16.23 -18.62
CA GLN A 358 12.43 16.08 -17.34
C GLN A 358 11.23 15.13 -17.45
N GLN A 359 11.45 13.97 -18.07
CA GLN A 359 10.47 12.90 -18.23
C GLN A 359 11.12 11.56 -17.91
N ALA A 360 10.36 10.61 -17.38
CA ALA A 360 10.80 9.23 -17.26
C ALA A 360 11.23 8.71 -18.63
N ASP A 361 12.43 8.10 -18.72
CA ASP A 361 12.95 7.59 -19.98
C ASP A 361 12.19 6.32 -20.39
N ASP A 362 11.38 6.43 -21.44
CA ASP A 362 10.53 5.36 -21.96
C ASP A 362 11.33 4.26 -22.67
N LYS A 363 12.60 4.51 -23.00
CA LYS A 363 13.52 3.50 -23.53
C LYS A 363 14.00 2.54 -22.45
N HIS A 364 14.01 2.96 -21.20
CA HIS A 364 14.32 2.10 -20.09
C HIS A 364 13.09 1.24 -19.71
N PHE A 365 13.31 -0.04 -19.40
CA PHE A 365 12.21 -1.00 -19.24
C PHE A 365 11.22 -0.64 -18.12
N VAL A 366 11.66 0.03 -17.06
CA VAL A 366 10.79 0.55 -15.99
C VAL A 366 10.00 1.78 -16.46
N GLY A 367 10.64 2.65 -17.23
CA GLY A 367 10.12 3.98 -17.54
C GLY A 367 8.94 3.97 -18.49
N GLY A 368 8.93 3.09 -19.48
CA GLY A 368 7.92 3.08 -20.55
C GLY A 368 6.61 2.34 -20.22
N SER A 369 6.50 1.67 -19.07
CA SER A 369 5.32 0.83 -18.78
C SER A 369 4.94 0.81 -17.29
N PRO A 370 3.76 1.35 -16.92
CA PRO A 370 3.17 1.19 -15.59
C PRO A 370 3.13 -0.28 -15.11
N GLN A 371 2.82 -1.19 -16.04
CA GLN A 371 2.73 -2.61 -15.76
C GLN A 371 4.08 -3.21 -15.34
N VAL A 372 5.16 -2.83 -16.03
CA VAL A 372 6.52 -3.28 -15.71
C VAL A 372 7.02 -2.63 -14.43
N ALA A 373 6.74 -1.34 -14.21
CA ALA A 373 7.06 -0.67 -12.96
C ALA A 373 6.38 -1.34 -11.75
N ALA A 374 5.13 -1.77 -11.89
CA ALA A 374 4.43 -2.54 -10.87
C ALA A 374 5.14 -3.87 -10.55
N ALA A 375 5.64 -4.59 -11.57
CA ALA A 375 6.44 -5.80 -11.35
C ALA A 375 7.77 -5.51 -10.63
N VAL A 376 8.43 -4.40 -10.92
CA VAL A 376 9.65 -3.98 -10.22
C VAL A 376 9.36 -3.65 -8.75
N VAL A 377 8.26 -2.95 -8.45
CA VAL A 377 7.81 -2.72 -7.07
C VAL A 377 7.57 -4.06 -6.36
N PHE A 378 6.92 -5.00 -7.04
CA PHE A 378 6.65 -6.34 -6.50
C PHE A 378 7.93 -7.15 -6.24
N ALA A 379 8.94 -7.05 -7.11
CA ALA A 379 10.25 -7.66 -6.88
C ALA A 379 10.93 -7.11 -5.61
N ASN A 380 10.88 -5.79 -5.40
CA ASN A 380 11.39 -5.16 -4.18
C ASN A 380 10.61 -5.56 -2.92
N TYR A 381 9.30 -5.74 -3.02
CA TYR A 381 8.46 -6.27 -1.95
C TYR A 381 8.85 -7.70 -1.54
N LEU A 382 9.06 -8.59 -2.52
CA LEU A 382 9.52 -9.95 -2.26
C LEU A 382 10.94 -9.97 -1.68
N SER A 383 11.83 -9.12 -2.18
CA SER A 383 13.19 -8.98 -1.66
C SER A 383 13.22 -8.47 -0.21
N LEU A 384 12.38 -7.50 0.14
CA LEU A 384 12.18 -7.06 1.54
C LEU A 384 11.73 -8.21 2.45
N SER A 385 10.87 -9.09 1.92
CA SER A 385 10.38 -10.28 2.63
C SER A 385 11.40 -11.42 2.66
N GLY A 386 12.50 -11.33 1.90
CA GLY A 386 13.46 -12.43 1.71
C GLY A 386 12.91 -13.59 0.88
N ARG A 387 11.88 -13.33 0.06
CA ARG A 387 11.13 -14.32 -0.72
C ARG A 387 11.16 -14.05 -2.23
N LEU A 388 12.31 -13.58 -2.74
CA LEU A 388 12.50 -13.32 -4.17
C LEU A 388 12.33 -14.61 -5.01
N ASP A 389 12.44 -15.79 -4.41
CA ASP A 389 12.11 -17.10 -4.99
C ASP A 389 10.68 -17.19 -5.53
N LEU A 390 9.76 -16.37 -5.01
CA LEU A 390 8.35 -16.33 -5.43
C LEU A 390 8.09 -15.47 -6.67
N PHE A 391 9.11 -14.76 -7.19
CA PHE A 391 8.95 -13.92 -8.36
C PHE A 391 8.83 -14.76 -9.64
N ASP A 392 7.82 -14.49 -10.45
CA ASP A 392 7.63 -15.18 -11.73
C ASP A 392 8.64 -14.65 -12.76
N THR A 393 9.73 -15.38 -12.98
CA THR A 393 10.84 -14.99 -13.88
C THR A 393 10.46 -14.89 -15.35
N ARG A 394 9.21 -15.19 -15.72
CA ARG A 394 8.66 -14.90 -17.05
C ARG A 394 8.23 -13.44 -17.22
N ILE A 395 8.11 -12.68 -16.12
CA ILE A 395 7.70 -11.27 -16.13
C ILE A 395 8.88 -10.36 -16.48
N LEU A 396 10.06 -10.61 -15.90
CA LEU A 396 11.30 -9.88 -16.16
C LEU A 396 12.41 -10.87 -16.49
N SER A 397 13.26 -10.53 -17.46
CA SER A 397 14.49 -11.29 -17.69
C SER A 397 15.41 -11.23 -16.46
N THR A 398 16.34 -12.18 -16.32
CA THR A 398 17.28 -12.21 -15.18
C THR A 398 18.04 -10.91 -15.01
N GLY A 399 18.57 -10.34 -16.10
CA GLY A 399 19.28 -9.06 -16.04
C GLY A 399 18.39 -7.88 -15.62
N GLN A 400 17.14 -7.85 -16.09
CA GLN A 400 16.17 -6.84 -15.64
C GLN A 400 15.79 -7.01 -14.17
N LEU A 401 15.67 -8.25 -13.69
CA LEU A 401 15.38 -8.52 -12.28
C LEU A 401 16.54 -8.09 -11.38
N ASP A 402 17.79 -8.36 -11.78
CA ASP A 402 18.98 -7.94 -11.05
C ASP A 402 19.09 -6.41 -10.96
N GLU A 403 18.73 -5.70 -12.03
CA GLU A 403 18.66 -4.24 -12.05
C GLU A 403 17.45 -3.68 -11.24
N ALA A 404 16.33 -4.40 -11.25
CA ALA A 404 15.10 -4.00 -10.59
C ALA A 404 15.14 -4.12 -9.06
N VAL A 405 15.92 -5.05 -8.50
CA VAL A 405 15.94 -5.27 -7.05
C VAL A 405 16.91 -4.30 -6.37
N THR A 406 16.34 -3.31 -5.71
CA THR A 406 17.08 -2.23 -5.05
C THR A 406 17.03 -2.33 -3.53
N ILE A 407 15.94 -2.86 -2.99
CA ILE A 407 15.67 -2.97 -1.54
C ILE A 407 15.93 -4.41 -1.10
N PHE A 408 16.67 -4.59 0.00
CA PHE A 408 16.99 -5.89 0.58
C PHE A 408 16.63 -5.92 2.06
N LYS A 409 16.15 -7.08 2.53
CA LYS A 409 15.93 -7.34 3.95
C LYS A 409 17.20 -7.01 4.77
N PRO A 410 17.07 -6.41 5.97
CA PRO A 410 18.21 -6.21 6.87
C PRO A 410 18.88 -7.55 7.22
N VAL A 411 20.21 -7.54 7.35
CA VAL A 411 21.01 -8.71 7.76
C VAL A 411 20.88 -8.97 9.26
#